data_AF-A0A7Y2CM23-F1
#
_entry.id   AF-A0A7Y2CM23-F1
#
_cell.length_a   1.000
_cell.length_b   1.000
_cell.length_c   1.000
_cell.angle_alpha   90.00
_cell.angle_beta   90.00
_cell.angle_gamma   90.00
#
_symmetry.space_group_name_H-M   'P 1'
#
loop_
_entity.id
_entity.type
_entity.pdbx_description
1 polymer ?
#
loop_
_entity_poly.entity_id
_entity_poly.type
_entity_poly.pdbx_seq_one_letter_code
_entity_poly.pdbx_strand_id
1 'polypeptide(L)'
;TYKRNAFNNGFGVLECPPLVDWLAAEFLGDSRPTVRTGHDAVIDFRSSRVTVGDRAFDFVPLGEVAQRLIVAGGAENLVRETLA
;
A
#
# COMPACT_ATOMS: atom_id res chain seq x y z
N THR A 1 -15.10 1.17 -0.62
CA THR A 1 -15.15 1.62 -2.04
C THR A 1 -13.79 2.02 -2.61
N TYR A 2 -12.94 2.72 -1.84
CA TYR A 2 -11.61 3.17 -2.29
C TYR A 2 -10.69 2.04 -2.80
N LYS A 3 -10.48 0.98 -1.99
CA LYS A 3 -9.57 -0.14 -2.31
C LYS A 3 -9.82 -0.75 -3.70
N ARG A 4 -11.08 -1.01 -4.04
CA ARG A 4 -11.48 -1.49 -5.38
C ARG A 4 -11.10 -0.50 -6.48
N ASN A 5 -11.38 0.78 -6.29
CA ASN A 5 -11.10 1.81 -7.29
C ASN A 5 -9.58 2.02 -7.48
N ALA A 6 -8.79 1.91 -6.41
CA ALA A 6 -7.34 1.96 -6.49
C ALA A 6 -6.79 0.83 -7.37
N PHE A 7 -7.19 -0.41 -7.10
CA PHE A 7 -6.78 -1.56 -7.92
C PHE A 7 -7.20 -1.45 -9.38
N ASN A 8 -8.41 -0.97 -9.66
CA ASN A 8 -8.87 -0.78 -11.04
C ASN A 8 -7.99 0.20 -11.83
N ASN A 9 -7.40 1.19 -11.16
CA ASN A 9 -6.53 2.19 -11.76
C ASN A 9 -5.03 1.85 -11.60
N GLY A 10 -4.67 0.60 -11.27
CA GLY A 10 -3.28 0.17 -11.16
C GLY A 10 -2.55 0.63 -9.89
N PHE A 11 -3.27 1.16 -8.90
CA PHE A 11 -2.68 1.50 -7.60
C PHE A 11 -2.74 0.32 -6.64
N GLY A 12 -1.58 -0.02 -6.06
CA GLY A 12 -1.49 -0.96 -4.95
C GLY A 12 -2.03 -0.36 -3.66
N VAL A 13 -2.77 -1.17 -2.89
CA VAL A 13 -3.25 -0.80 -1.55
C VAL A 13 -2.78 -1.85 -0.56
N LEU A 14 -2.00 -1.42 0.44
CA LEU A 14 -1.50 -2.25 1.53
C LEU A 14 -2.26 -1.95 2.82
N GLU A 15 -2.55 -3.00 3.58
CA GLU A 15 -3.16 -2.91 4.90
C GLU A 15 -2.11 -3.23 5.96
N CYS A 16 -1.69 -2.21 6.71
CA CYS A 16 -0.73 -2.34 7.80
C CYS A 16 -1.24 -1.55 9.03
N PRO A 17 -2.19 -2.10 9.80
CA PRO A 17 -2.73 -1.43 10.98
C PRO A 17 -1.64 -0.94 11.97
N PRO A 18 -0.58 -1.72 12.27
CA PRO A 18 0.48 -1.25 13.18
C PRO A 18 1.20 0.02 12.72
N LEU A 19 1.43 0.17 11.40
CA LEU A 19 2.02 1.38 10.84
C LEU A 19 1.05 2.57 10.95
N VAL A 20 -0.24 2.35 10.70
CA VAL A 20 -1.27 3.39 10.81
C VAL A 20 -1.38 3.88 12.26
N ASP A 21 -1.41 2.97 13.22
CA ASP A 21 -1.49 3.30 14.65
C ASP A 21 -0.25 4.09 15.10
N TRP A 22 0.94 3.69 14.62
CA TRP A 22 2.19 4.40 14.92
C TRP A 22 2.19 5.83 14.35
N LEU A 23 1.79 6.01 13.08
CA LEU A 23 1.67 7.33 12.47
C LEU A 23 0.60 8.19 13.17
N ALA A 24 -0.55 7.61 13.51
CA ALA A 24 -1.62 8.32 14.21
C ALA A 24 -1.16 8.81 15.60
N ALA A 25 -0.36 8.02 16.31
CA ALA A 25 0.22 8.41 17.59
C ALA A 25 1.25 9.55 17.43
N GLU A 26 2.07 9.51 16.38
CA GLU A 26 3.08 10.55 16.10
C GLU A 26 2.45 11.92 15.81
N PHE A 27 1.34 11.95 15.07
CA PHE A 27 0.65 13.18 14.68
C PHE A 27 -0.60 13.47 15.52
N LEU A 28 -0.69 12.89 16.72
CA LEU A 28 -1.84 13.08 17.60
C LEU A 28 -2.02 14.56 17.95
N GLY A 29 -3.23 15.09 17.72
CA GLY A 29 -3.56 16.49 17.96
C GLY A 29 -3.34 17.41 16.76
N ASP A 30 -2.81 16.92 15.64
CA ASP A 30 -2.80 17.65 14.38
C ASP A 30 -4.20 17.65 13.74
N SER A 31 -4.74 18.84 13.47
CA SER A 31 -6.07 19.01 12.88
C SER A 31 -6.07 19.16 11.36
N ARG A 32 -4.90 19.11 10.72
CA ARG A 32 -4.80 19.23 9.26
C ARG A 32 -5.42 18.00 8.60
N PRO A 33 -6.19 18.18 7.51
CA PRO A 33 -6.80 17.07 6.78
C PRO A 33 -5.76 16.19 6.06
N THR A 34 -4.53 16.68 5.90
CA THR A 34 -3.42 15.92 5.33
C THR A 34 -2.11 16.41 5.93
N VAL A 35 -1.29 15.48 6.40
CA VAL A 35 0.04 15.75 6.97
C VAL A 35 1.09 15.10 6.08
N ARG A 36 2.07 15.89 5.63
CA ARG A 36 3.29 15.34 5.03
C ARG A 36 4.21 14.91 6.17
N THR A 37 4.39 13.61 6.34
CA THR A 37 5.11 13.03 7.49
C THR A 37 6.62 13.29 7.43
N GLY A 38 7.19 13.41 6.23
CA GLY A 38 8.64 13.53 6.03
C GLY A 38 9.40 12.20 6.17
N HIS A 39 8.69 11.10 6.40
CA HIS A 39 9.27 9.77 6.50
C HIS A 39 9.59 9.17 5.13
N ASP A 40 10.73 8.50 5.06
CA ASP A 40 11.05 7.56 3.99
C ASP A 40 10.71 6.14 4.42
N ALA A 41 9.94 5.43 3.59
CA ALA A 41 9.50 4.07 3.86
C ALA A 41 10.07 3.12 2.79
N VAL A 42 10.59 1.98 3.24
CA VAL A 42 11.00 0.87 2.37
C VAL A 42 10.01 -0.26 2.53
N ILE A 43 9.47 -0.75 1.41
CA ILE A 43 8.50 -1.84 1.40
C ILE A 43 9.14 -3.08 0.79
N ASP A 44 9.25 -4.14 1.58
CA ASP A 44 9.60 -5.48 1.12
C ASP A 44 8.32 -6.30 0.95
N PHE A 45 7.90 -6.48 -0.31
CA PHE A 45 6.73 -7.28 -0.66
C PHE A 45 6.95 -8.78 -0.46
N ARG A 46 8.20 -9.28 -0.48
CA ARG A 46 8.51 -10.70 -0.32
C ARG A 46 8.37 -11.13 1.13
N SER A 47 8.86 -10.32 2.06
CA SER A 47 8.71 -10.58 3.50
C SER A 47 7.44 -9.95 4.10
N SER A 48 6.66 -9.22 3.29
CA SER A 48 5.48 -8.47 3.74
C SER A 48 5.77 -7.53 4.91
N ARG A 49 6.82 -6.71 4.74
CA ARG A 49 7.33 -5.81 5.78
C ARG A 49 7.56 -4.39 5.25
N VAL A 50 7.12 -3.39 6.01
CA VAL A 50 7.46 -1.97 5.80
C VAL A 50 8.47 -1.55 6.84
N THR A 51 9.52 -0.84 6.43
CA THR A 51 10.53 -0.27 7.32
C THR A 51 10.51 1.26 7.20
N VAL A 52 10.45 1.95 8.34
CA VAL A 52 10.48 3.42 8.44
C VAL A 52 11.51 3.78 9.51
N GLY A 53 12.65 4.33 9.10
CA GLY A 53 13.79 4.53 10.00
C GLY A 53 14.27 3.22 10.63
N ASP A 54 14.23 3.13 11.96
CA ASP A 54 14.59 1.96 12.77
C ASP A 54 13.40 1.04 13.08
N ARG A 55 12.18 1.41 12.66
CA ARG A 55 10.96 0.66 12.92
C ARG A 55 10.59 -0.20 11.73
N ALA A 56 9.99 -1.35 12.02
CA ALA A 56 9.43 -2.20 11.00
C ALA A 56 8.07 -2.75 11.41
N PHE A 57 7.21 -2.90 10.41
CA PHE A 57 5.81 -3.29 10.56
C PHE A 57 5.49 -4.36 9.52
N ASP A 58 4.94 -5.48 9.98
CA ASP A 58 4.46 -6.52 9.08
C ASP A 58 3.07 -6.13 8.55
N PHE A 59 2.78 -6.50 7.31
CA PHE A 59 1.50 -6.25 6.66
C PHE A 59 0.94 -7.53 6.07
N VAL A 60 -0.36 -7.53 5.76
CA VAL A 60 -0.99 -8.69 5.13
C VAL A 60 -0.50 -8.80 3.68
N PRO A 61 0.12 -9.93 3.26
CA PRO A 61 0.62 -10.08 1.91
C PRO A 61 -0.45 -9.78 0.86
N LEU A 62 -0.06 -9.13 -0.23
CA LEU A 62 -0.97 -8.92 -1.35
C LEU A 62 -1.36 -10.27 -1.96
N GLY A 63 -2.66 -10.47 -2.21
CA GLY A 63 -3.12 -11.63 -2.98
C GLY A 63 -2.57 -11.61 -4.40
N GLU A 64 -2.41 -12.79 -5.00
CA GLU A 64 -1.82 -12.96 -6.34
C GLU A 64 -2.48 -12.06 -7.39
N VAL A 65 -3.81 -11.96 -7.39
CA VAL A 65 -4.56 -11.10 -8.32
C VAL A 65 -4.16 -9.64 -8.17
N ALA A 66 -4.01 -9.14 -6.95
CA ALA A 66 -3.60 -7.76 -6.69
C ALA A 66 -2.15 -7.51 -7.15
N GLN A 67 -1.25 -8.47 -6.94
CA GLN A 67 0.13 -8.37 -7.42
C GLN A 67 0.18 -8.30 -8.96
N ARG A 68 -0.55 -9.20 -9.65
CA ARG A 68 -0.64 -9.21 -11.11
C ARG A 68 -1.23 -7.92 -11.67
N LEU A 69 -2.26 -7.38 -11.02
CA LEU A 69 -2.86 -6.09 -11.39
C LEU A 69 -1.85 -4.93 -11.31
N ILE A 70 -1.05 -4.88 -10.25
CA ILE A 70 -0.02 -3.84 -10.07
C ILE A 70 1.07 -3.98 -11.13
N VAL A 71 1.56 -5.20 -11.36
CA VAL A 71 2.62 -5.47 -12.35
C VAL A 71 2.15 -5.14 -13.78
N ALA A 72 0.91 -5.48 -14.13
CA ALA A 72 0.32 -5.13 -15.43
C ALA A 72 0.00 -3.62 -15.56
N GLY A 73 0.09 -2.83 -14.49
CA GLY A 73 -0.26 -1.41 -14.51
C GLY A 73 -1.78 -1.15 -14.60
N GLY A 74 -2.61 -2.08 -14.13
CA GLY A 74 -4.06 -1.92 -14.07
C GLY A 74 -4.85 -3.11 -14.62
N ALA A 75 -6.16 -3.10 -14.36
CA ALA A 75 -7.05 -4.20 -14.73
C ALA A 75 -7.23 -4.35 -16.25
N GLU A 76 -7.28 -3.24 -16.99
CA GLU A 76 -7.43 -3.28 -18.45
C GLU A 76 -6.22 -3.94 -19.13
N ASN A 77 -5.01 -3.59 -18.69
CA ASN A 77 -3.78 -4.18 -19.19
C ASN A 77 -3.70 -5.67 -18.86
N LEU A 78 -4.06 -6.06 -17.63
CA LEU A 78 -4.08 -7.46 -17.24
C LEU A 78 -5.04 -8.30 -18.10
N VAL A 79 -6.22 -7.76 -18.43
CA VAL A 79 -7.18 -8.41 -19.32
C VAL A 79 -6.61 -8.54 -20.73
N ARG A 80 -5.95 -7.49 -21.25
CA ARG A 80 -5.29 -7.51 -22.57
C ARG A 80 -4.20 -8.57 -22.65
N GLU A 81 -3.39 -8.71 -21.61
CA GLU A 81 -2.34 -9.74 -21.52
C GLU A 81 -2.90 -11.16 -21.40
N THR A 82 -4.05 -11.33 -20.73
CA THR A 82 -4.64 -12.65 -20.48
C THR A 82 -5.43 -13.18 -21.70
N LEU A 83 -5.85 -12.29 -22.61
CA LEU A 83 -6.62 -12.62 -23.81
C LEU A 83 -5.79 -12.63 -25.11
N ALA A 84 -4.49 -12.33 -25.02
CA ALA A 84 -3.53 -12.43 -26.13
C ALA A 84 -2.87 -13.82 -26.18
#